data_AF-J0ZP06-F1
#
_entry.id   AF-J0ZP06-F1
#
_cell.length_a   1.000
_cell.length_b   1.000
_cell.length_c   1.000
_cell.angle_alpha   90.00
_cell.angle_beta   90.00
_cell.angle_gamma   90.00
#
_symmetry.space_group_name_H-M   'P 1'
#
loop_
_entity.id
_entity.type
_entity.pdbx_description
1 polymer ?
#
loop_
_entity_poly.entity_id
_entity_poly.type
_entity_poly.pdbx_seq_one_letter_code
_entity_poly.pdbx_strand_id
1 'polypeptide(L)'
;MLDMKKKNSHLYDHNTLFSKLSETTQPVIICAAIGALSGFLIAFLAANGYAAIPGFGPIIAYGNILAILIGTIMGIIIGTIFGFLVSLILIMLPREK
;
A
#
# COMPACT_ATOMS: atom_id res chain seq x y z
N MET A 1 -32.58 -27.35 11.85
CA MET A 1 -32.27 -26.15 12.67
C MET A 1 -30.78 -25.98 12.99
N LEU A 2 -29.96 -27.03 13.04
CA LEU A 2 -28.50 -26.92 13.26
C LEU A 2 -27.71 -26.37 12.05
N ASP A 3 -28.24 -26.54 10.83
CA ASP A 3 -27.53 -26.15 9.61
C ASP A 3 -27.58 -24.63 9.32
N MET A 4 -28.61 -23.93 9.82
CA MET A 4 -28.70 -22.46 9.73
C MET A 4 -27.74 -21.74 10.70
N LYS A 5 -27.24 -22.42 11.74
CA LYS A 5 -26.32 -21.81 12.71
C LYS A 5 -24.87 -21.77 12.20
N LYS A 6 -24.49 -22.76 11.38
CA LYS A 6 -23.13 -22.89 10.80
C LYS A 6 -22.86 -21.88 9.68
N LYS A 7 -23.89 -21.53 8.89
CA LYS A 7 -23.78 -20.49 7.86
C LYS A 7 -23.64 -19.08 8.45
N ASN A 8 -24.23 -18.85 9.62
CA ASN A 8 -24.17 -17.55 10.31
C ASN A 8 -22.85 -17.33 11.07
N SER A 9 -22.19 -18.36 11.59
CA SER A 9 -20.91 -18.16 12.31
C SER A 9 -19.79 -17.66 11.39
N HIS A 10 -19.76 -18.09 10.13
CA HIS A 10 -18.77 -17.65 9.15
C HIS A 10 -19.04 -16.23 8.63
N LEU A 11 -20.30 -15.78 8.66
CA LEU A 11 -20.70 -14.43 8.26
C LEU A 11 -20.46 -13.41 9.38
N TYR A 12 -20.60 -13.83 10.65
CA TYR A 12 -20.25 -13.01 11.80
C TYR A 12 -18.74 -12.73 11.84
N ASP A 13 -17.91 -13.71 11.49
CA ASP A 13 -16.45 -13.60 11.50
C ASP A 13 -15.93 -12.55 10.50
N HIS A 14 -16.42 -12.59 9.26
CA HIS A 14 -16.01 -11.64 8.22
C HIS A 14 -16.34 -10.18 8.57
N ASN A 15 -17.53 -9.93 9.12
CA ASN A 15 -17.95 -8.59 9.52
C ASN A 15 -17.11 -8.07 10.70
N THR A 16 -16.73 -8.95 11.64
CA THR A 16 -15.84 -8.58 12.76
C THR A 16 -14.38 -8.37 12.34
N LEU A 17 -13.89 -9.11 11.34
CA LEU A 17 -12.57 -8.87 10.78
C LEU A 17 -12.53 -7.53 10.05
N PHE A 18 -13.53 -7.23 9.20
CA PHE A 18 -13.63 -5.94 8.53
C PHE A 18 -13.75 -4.77 9.53
N SER A 19 -14.49 -4.92 10.62
CA SER A 19 -14.57 -3.88 11.65
C SER A 19 -13.24 -3.67 12.39
N LYS A 20 -12.51 -4.74 12.73
CA LYS A 20 -11.18 -4.62 13.34
C LYS A 20 -10.15 -4.06 12.37
N LEU A 21 -10.25 -4.41 11.09
CA LEU A 21 -9.35 -3.93 10.05
C LEU A 21 -9.59 -2.46 9.73
N SER A 22 -10.85 -2.00 9.76
CA SER A 22 -11.16 -0.57 9.63
C SER A 22 -10.63 0.24 10.83
N GLU A 23 -10.68 -0.34 12.03
CA GLU A 23 -10.11 0.24 13.25
C GLU A 23 -8.58 0.29 13.20
N THR A 24 -7.94 -0.66 12.51
CA THR A 24 -6.49 -0.74 12.34
C THR A 24 -6.01 0.05 11.12
N THR A 25 -6.41 1.32 11.02
CA THR A 25 -6.05 2.20 9.89
C THR A 25 -4.56 2.61 9.91
N GLN A 26 -3.94 2.62 11.09
CA GLN A 26 -2.58 3.13 11.30
C GLN A 26 -1.49 2.43 10.45
N PRO A 27 -1.33 1.10 10.47
CA PRO A 27 -0.34 0.41 9.63
C PRO A 27 -0.60 0.61 8.13
N VAL A 28 -1.87 0.69 7.70
CA VAL A 28 -2.21 0.97 6.29
C VAL A 28 -1.69 2.34 5.89
N ILE A 29 -1.92 3.37 6.71
CA ILE A 29 -1.45 4.74 6.44
C ILE A 29 0.08 4.81 6.45
N ILE A 30 0.74 4.17 7.43
CA ILE A 30 2.20 4.19 7.56
C ILE A 30 2.86 3.49 6.36
N CYS A 31 2.41 2.30 6.01
CA CYS A 31 2.95 1.57 4.87
C CYS A 31 2.66 2.30 3.55
N ALA A 32 1.49 2.92 3.40
CA ALA A 32 1.17 3.77 2.24
C ALA A 32 2.11 4.97 2.13
N ALA A 33 2.41 5.66 3.24
CA ALA A 33 3.32 6.81 3.26
C ALA A 33 4.77 6.40 2.93
N ILE A 34 5.25 5.28 3.49
CA ILE A 34 6.58 4.74 3.18
C ILE A 34 6.65 4.30 1.70
N GLY A 35 5.59 3.65 1.21
CA GLY A 35 5.46 3.27 -0.19
C GLY A 35 5.50 4.49 -1.11
N ALA A 36 4.73 5.55 -0.79
CA ALA A 36 4.73 6.81 -1.54
C ALA A 36 6.12 7.45 -1.60
N LEU A 37 6.79 7.57 -0.45
CA LEU A 37 8.09 8.21 -0.33
C LEU A 37 9.17 7.44 -1.10
N SER A 38 9.19 6.11 -0.98
CA SER A 38 10.13 5.26 -1.71
C SER A 38 9.85 5.24 -3.21
N GLY A 39 8.58 5.16 -3.62
CA GLY A 39 8.17 5.25 -5.03
C GLY A 39 8.52 6.60 -5.66
N PHE A 40 8.31 7.69 -4.93
CA PHE A 40 8.78 9.04 -5.31
C PHE A 40 10.29 9.06 -5.49
N LEU A 41 11.05 8.57 -4.51
CA LEU A 41 12.51 8.65 -4.53
C LEU A 41 13.12 7.83 -5.68
N ILE A 42 12.61 6.62 -5.92
CA ILE A 42 13.05 5.75 -7.03
C ILE A 42 12.74 6.43 -8.37
N ALA A 43 11.52 6.95 -8.54
CA ALA A 43 11.11 7.58 -9.78
C ALA A 43 11.86 8.90 -10.02
N PHE A 44 12.11 9.69 -8.97
CA PHE A 44 12.93 10.90 -9.03
C PHE A 44 14.38 10.57 -9.41
N LEU A 45 14.96 9.53 -8.82
CA LEU A 45 16.33 9.13 -9.13
C LEU A 45 16.45 8.57 -10.56
N ALA A 46 15.47 7.79 -11.02
CA ALA A 46 15.42 7.31 -12.40
C ALA A 46 15.31 8.49 -13.38
N ALA A 47 14.34 9.39 -13.15
CA ALA A 47 14.10 10.59 -13.94
C ALA A 47 15.35 11.48 -14.07
N ASN A 48 16.05 11.73 -12.97
CA ASN A 48 17.25 12.58 -12.98
C ASN A 48 18.53 11.83 -13.39
N GLY A 49 18.60 10.53 -13.15
CA GLY A 49 19.70 9.68 -13.62
C GLY A 49 19.78 9.64 -15.15
N TYR A 50 18.64 9.60 -15.85
CA TYR A 50 18.59 9.71 -17.31
C TYR A 50 18.87 11.14 -17.81
N ALA A 51 18.52 12.17 -17.04
CA ALA A 51 18.79 13.56 -17.38
C ALA A 51 20.29 13.94 -17.35
N ALA A 52 21.13 13.11 -16.71
CA ALA A 52 22.58 13.31 -16.67
C ALA A 52 23.31 12.92 -17.97
N ILE A 53 22.62 12.32 -18.96
CA ILE A 53 23.21 11.94 -20.25
C ILE A 53 23.22 13.15 -21.20
N PRO A 54 24.40 13.67 -21.61
CA PRO A 54 24.49 14.80 -22.52
C PRO A 54 23.81 14.50 -23.86
N GLY A 55 22.94 15.40 -24.33
CA GLY A 55 22.20 15.25 -25.60
C GLY A 55 20.74 14.81 -25.48
N PHE A 56 20.28 14.36 -24.30
CA PHE A 56 18.90 13.91 -24.06
C PHE A 56 18.07 14.82 -23.12
N GLY A 57 18.68 15.84 -22.52
CA GLY A 57 18.11 16.63 -21.41
C GLY A 57 16.71 17.25 -21.64
N PRO A 58 16.44 17.97 -22.74
CA PRO A 58 15.16 18.67 -22.92
C PRO A 58 13.97 17.75 -23.23
N ILE A 59 14.22 16.61 -23.90
CA ILE A 59 13.16 15.68 -24.33
C ILE A 59 12.64 14.86 -23.14
N ILE A 60 13.51 14.57 -22.16
CA ILE A 60 13.18 13.73 -20.99
C ILE A 60 12.55 14.56 -19.85
N ALA A 61 12.81 15.87 -19.77
CA ALA A 61 12.33 16.73 -18.69
C ALA A 61 10.80 16.76 -18.50
N TYR A 62 10.03 16.69 -19.60
CA TYR A 62 8.55 16.61 -19.52
C TYR A 62 8.06 15.23 -19.09
N GLY A 63 8.77 14.16 -19.47
CA GLY A 63 8.48 12.79 -19.03
C GLY A 63 8.75 12.57 -17.54
N ASN A 64 9.70 13.32 -16.97
CA ASN A 64 10.11 13.18 -15.58
C ASN A 64 9.00 13.48 -14.58
N ILE A 65 8.17 14.50 -14.82
CA ILE A 65 7.07 14.84 -13.91
C ILE A 65 6.04 13.69 -13.88
N LEU A 66 5.68 13.16 -15.05
CA LEU A 66 4.75 12.03 -15.14
C LEU A 66 5.35 10.77 -14.51
N ALA A 67 6.63 10.49 -14.73
CA ALA A 67 7.31 9.35 -14.14
C ALA A 67 7.34 9.40 -12.61
N ILE A 68 7.63 10.58 -12.04
CA ILE A 68 7.59 10.80 -10.58
C ILE A 68 6.18 10.61 -10.02
N LEU A 69 5.17 11.14 -10.70
CA LEU A 69 3.78 10.99 -10.30
C LEU A 69 3.35 9.51 -10.30
N ILE A 70 3.63 8.79 -11.40
CA ILE A 70 3.31 7.37 -11.54
C ILE A 70 4.04 6.53 -10.48
N GLY A 71 5.33 6.80 -10.26
CA GLY A 71 6.11 6.11 -9.24
C GLY A 71 5.57 6.33 -7.83
N THR A 72 5.14 7.55 -7.51
CA THR A 72 4.52 7.87 -6.22
C THR A 72 3.18 7.15 -6.06
N ILE A 73 2.32 7.15 -7.09
CA ILE A 73 1.02 6.46 -7.07
C ILE A 73 1.21 4.95 -6.91
N MET A 74 2.12 4.35 -7.68
CA MET A 74 2.42 2.91 -7.55
C MET A 74 2.99 2.58 -6.17
N GLY A 75 3.83 3.45 -5.63
CA GLY A 75 4.31 3.35 -4.25
C GLY A 75 3.18 3.34 -3.23
N ILE A 76 2.20 4.24 -3.36
CA ILE A 76 1.00 4.28 -2.49
C ILE A 76 0.19 2.98 -2.60
N ILE A 77 -0.03 2.47 -3.81
CA ILE A 77 -0.81 1.25 -4.05
C ILE A 77 -0.12 0.05 -3.41
N ILE A 78 1.18 -0.13 -3.64
CA ILE A 78 1.94 -1.24 -3.06
C ILE A 78 1.99 -1.10 -1.53
N GLY A 79 2.23 0.12 -1.03
CA GLY A 79 2.26 0.41 0.40
C GLY A 79 0.94 0.12 1.11
N THR A 80 -0.20 0.46 0.50
CA THR A 80 -1.53 0.15 1.07
C THR A 80 -1.81 -1.35 1.09
N ILE A 81 -1.43 -2.10 0.04
CA ILE A 81 -1.57 -3.57 0.01
C ILE A 81 -0.75 -4.22 1.13
N PHE A 82 0.51 -3.81 1.30
CA PHE A 82 1.37 -4.31 2.39
C PHE A 82 0.83 -3.93 3.77
N GLY A 83 0.37 -2.69 3.95
CA GLY A 83 -0.23 -2.26 5.20
C GLY A 83 -1.47 -3.06 5.58
N PHE A 84 -2.31 -3.41 4.59
CA PHE A 84 -3.46 -4.28 4.80
C PHE A 84 -3.05 -5.69 5.24
N LEU A 85 -2.00 -6.25 4.62
CA LEU A 85 -1.47 -7.56 4.99
C LEU A 85 -0.92 -7.55 6.43
N VAL A 86 -0.20 -6.50 6.82
CA VAL A 86 0.31 -6.32 8.19
C VAL A 86 -0.85 -6.21 9.19
N SER A 87 -1.90 -5.44 8.88
CA SER A 87 -3.09 -5.36 9.73
C SER A 87 -3.75 -6.73 9.93
N LEU A 88 -3.87 -7.52 8.85
CA LEU A 88 -4.46 -8.84 8.92
C LEU A 88 -3.64 -9.78 9.83
N ILE A 89 -2.31 -9.75 9.69
CA ILE A 89 -1.41 -10.52 10.54
C ILE A 89 -1.54 -10.10 12.00
N LEU A 90 -1.61 -8.79 12.28
CA LEU A 90 -1.75 -8.26 13.64
C LEU A 90 -3.06 -8.72 14.32
N ILE A 91 -4.14 -8.83 13.54
CA ILE A 91 -5.44 -9.31 14.05
C ILE A 91 -5.42 -10.81 14.32
N MET A 92 -4.71 -11.58 13.49
CA MET A 92 -4.64 -13.05 13.59
C MET A 92 -3.61 -13.53 14.61
N LEU A 93 -2.62 -12.71 14.97
CA LEU A 93 -1.59 -13.10 15.92
C LEU A 93 -2.18 -13.17 17.36
N PRO A 94 -2.03 -14.30 18.07
CA PRO A 94 -2.48 -14.39 19.45
C PRO A 94 -1.66 -13.44 20.32
N ARG A 95 -2.34 -12.43 20.90
CA ARG A 95 -1.73 -11.63 21.96
C ARG A 95 -1.75 -12.45 23.23
N GLU A 96 -0.61 -13.02 23.61
CA GLU A 96 -0.41 -13.47 24.98
C GLU A 96 -0.59 -12.25 25.90
N LYS A 97 -1.55 -12.37 26.82
CA LYS A 97 -1.89 -11.36 27.83
C LYS A 97 -1.08 -11.61 29.10
#